data_AF-A0A820DQE8-F1
#
_entry.id   AF-A0A820DQE8-F1
#
_cell.length_a   1.000
_cell.length_b   1.000
_cell.length_c   1.000
_cell.angle_alpha   90.00
_cell.angle_beta   90.00
_cell.angle_gamma   90.00
#
_symmetry.space_group_name_H-M   'P 1'
#
loop_
_entity.id
_entity.type
_entity.pdbx_description
1 polymer ?
#
loop_
_entity_poly.entity_id
_entity_poly.type
_entity_poly.pdbx_seq_one_letter_code
_entity_poly.pdbx_strand_id
1 'polypeptide(L)'
;GALCYAELGCSYVSSGGDYIYLRLAFSNLIGFLRVWIDVALLRLVLVVVLSILTASNYLVYWFYSTYTLPRILVKCLSSFLLLIVGFINLISATSTKRLHQVYNYFKIGSLVFIIVAGIYRMYLGRIGNFFEPFEGSTYGKITGALYVGLFPYTGW
;
A
#
# COMPACT_ATOMS: atom_id res chain seq x y z
N GLY A 1 16.43 -4.21 6.17
CA GLY A 1 16.24 -3.37 4.97
C GLY A 1 16.71 -1.96 5.25
N ALA A 2 15.88 -1.15 5.91
CA ALA A 2 16.11 0.28 6.12
C ALA A 2 17.51 0.65 6.67
N LEU A 3 18.04 -0.10 7.65
CA LEU A 3 19.38 0.17 8.20
C LEU A 3 20.50 -0.01 7.16
N CYS A 4 20.44 -1.08 6.35
CA CYS A 4 21.39 -1.28 5.25
C CYS A 4 21.28 -0.15 4.22
N TYR A 5 20.06 0.30 3.94
CA TYR A 5 19.83 1.43 3.05
C TYR A 5 20.33 2.76 3.63
N ALA A 6 20.24 2.96 4.93
CA ALA A 6 20.84 4.11 5.60
C ALA A 6 22.37 4.11 5.47
N GLU A 7 23.01 2.95 5.67
CA GLU A 7 24.46 2.79 5.49
C GLU A 7 24.89 3.11 4.05
N LEU A 8 24.19 2.56 3.05
CA LEU A 8 24.43 2.85 1.64
C LEU A 8 24.16 4.32 1.28
N GLY A 9 23.10 4.93 1.83
CA GLY A 9 22.76 6.34 1.62
C GLY A 9 23.77 7.31 2.23
N CYS A 10 24.36 6.96 3.37
CA CYS A 10 25.45 7.73 3.98
C CYS A 10 26.78 7.54 3.24
N SER A 11 27.04 6.34 2.71
CA SER A 11 28.28 6.03 2.00
C SER A 11 28.32 6.63 0.59
N TYR A 12 27.18 6.69 -0.10
CA TYR A 12 27.07 7.16 -1.47
C TYR A 12 26.02 8.25 -1.60
N VAL A 13 26.45 9.51 -1.44
CA VAL A 13 25.58 10.69 -1.52
C VAL A 13 25.32 11.05 -2.98
N SER A 14 24.35 10.38 -3.59
CA SER A 14 23.94 10.65 -4.97
C SER A 14 22.44 10.41 -5.16
N SER A 15 21.80 11.25 -5.97
CA SER A 15 20.35 11.21 -6.20
C SER A 15 19.96 10.11 -7.17
N GLY A 16 19.18 9.13 -6.73
CA GLY A 16 18.72 8.01 -7.58
C GLY A 16 18.37 6.71 -6.84
N GLY A 17 18.64 6.61 -5.54
CA GLY A 17 18.23 5.47 -4.70
C GLY A 17 18.78 4.13 -5.21
N ASP A 18 17.92 3.10 -5.22
CA ASP A 18 18.24 1.72 -5.69
C ASP A 18 19.03 1.67 -6.99
N TYR A 19 18.71 2.56 -7.94
CA TYR A 19 19.37 2.60 -9.24
C TYR A 19 20.88 2.81 -9.11
N ILE A 20 21.31 3.74 -8.26
CA ILE A 20 22.72 4.06 -8.08
C ILE A 20 23.43 2.90 -7.40
N TYR A 21 22.84 2.32 -6.35
CA TYR A 21 23.44 1.22 -5.62
C TYR A 21 23.68 0.00 -6.52
N LEU A 22 22.70 -0.36 -7.34
CA LEU A 22 22.81 -1.48 -8.27
C LEU A 22 23.75 -1.20 -9.44
N ARG A 23 23.77 0.05 -9.92
CA ARG A 23 24.70 0.49 -10.95
C ARG A 23 26.15 0.43 -10.48
N LEU A 24 26.42 0.85 -9.23
CA LEU A 24 27.74 0.81 -8.62
C LEU A 24 28.21 -0.62 -8.32
N ALA A 25 27.32 -1.47 -7.82
CA ALA A 25 27.66 -2.83 -7.40
C ALA A 25 27.84 -3.81 -8.57
N PHE A 26 27.01 -3.70 -9.62
CA PHE A 26 26.99 -4.71 -10.68
C PHE A 26 27.31 -4.15 -12.07
N SER A 27 26.45 -3.31 -12.63
CA SER A 27 26.66 -2.64 -13.93
C SER A 27 25.48 -1.73 -14.31
N ASN A 28 25.65 -0.93 -15.36
CA ASN A 28 24.58 -0.10 -15.93
C ASN A 28 23.33 -0.88 -16.35
N LEU A 29 23.47 -2.12 -16.85
CA LEU A 29 22.33 -2.93 -17.30
C LEU A 29 21.40 -3.30 -16.13
N ILE A 30 21.97 -3.69 -15.00
CA ILE A 30 21.18 -4.09 -13.82
C ILE A 30 20.50 -2.88 -13.18
N GLY A 31 21.17 -1.73 -13.16
CA GLY A 31 20.55 -0.45 -12.80
C GLY A 31 19.35 -0.13 -13.70
N PHE A 32 19.52 -0.22 -15.03
CA PHE A 32 18.44 0.00 -15.98
C PHE A 32 17.25 -0.96 -15.75
N LEU A 33 17.53 -2.26 -15.60
CA LEU A 33 16.49 -3.26 -15.34
C LEU A 33 15.71 -2.96 -14.06
N ARG A 34 16.38 -2.51 -12.99
CA ARG A 34 15.69 -2.13 -11.73
C ARG A 34 14.69 -1.00 -11.97
N VAL A 35 15.10 0.06 -12.66
CA VAL A 35 14.22 1.21 -12.96
C VAL A 35 13.09 0.80 -13.90
N TRP A 36 13.40 -0.04 -14.90
CA TRP A 36 12.41 -0.55 -15.83
C TRP A 36 11.32 -1.35 -15.12
N ILE A 37 11.69 -2.30 -14.25
CA ILE A 37 10.74 -3.07 -13.43
C ILE A 37 9.94 -2.13 -12.52
N ASP A 38 10.59 -1.13 -11.93
CA ASP A 38 9.93 -0.18 -11.03
C ASP A 38 8.80 0.60 -11.71
N VAL A 39 9.10 1.18 -12.88
CA VAL A 39 8.18 2.05 -13.60
C VAL A 39 7.15 1.24 -14.38
N ALA A 40 7.57 0.21 -15.11
CA ALA A 40 6.69 -0.55 -16.01
C ALA A 40 5.77 -1.51 -15.26
N LEU A 41 6.23 -2.06 -14.13
CA LEU A 41 5.47 -3.08 -13.39
C LEU A 41 5.05 -2.58 -12.02
N LEU A 42 5.99 -2.28 -11.12
CA LEU A 42 5.66 -2.10 -9.71
C LEU A 42 4.73 -0.91 -9.48
N ARG A 43 5.11 0.29 -9.93
CA ARG A 43 4.30 1.50 -9.73
C ARG A 43 2.92 1.40 -10.39
N LEU A 44 2.88 0.84 -11.59
CA LEU A 44 1.66 0.73 -12.39
C LEU A 44 0.68 -0.25 -11.75
N VAL A 45 1.16 -1.43 -11.35
CA VAL A 45 0.35 -2.46 -10.67
C VAL A 45 -0.14 -1.94 -9.32
N LEU A 46 0.71 -1.28 -8.53
CA LEU A 46 0.33 -0.74 -7.22
C LEU A 46 -0.84 0.25 -7.33
N VAL A 47 -0.75 1.21 -8.24
CA VAL A 47 -1.80 2.22 -8.44
C VAL A 47 -3.13 1.58 -8.88
N VAL A 48 -3.08 0.57 -9.75
CA VAL A 48 -4.26 -0.17 -10.22
C VAL A 48 -4.87 -1.03 -9.10
N VAL A 49 -4.06 -1.77 -8.36
CA VAL A 49 -4.55 -2.61 -7.26
C VAL A 49 -5.21 -1.74 -6.19
N LEU A 50 -4.59 -0.62 -5.81
CA LEU A 50 -5.14 0.30 -4.81
C LEU A 50 -6.46 0.93 -5.28
N SER A 51 -6.61 1.31 -6.55
CA SER A 51 -7.86 1.87 -7.06
C SER A 51 -8.98 0.82 -7.11
N ILE A 52 -8.68 -0.42 -7.48
CA ILE A 52 -9.63 -1.54 -7.47
C ILE A 52 -10.10 -1.82 -6.05
N LEU A 53 -9.17 -1.96 -5.10
CA LEU A 53 -9.47 -2.17 -3.69
C LEU A 53 -10.33 -1.04 -3.12
N THR A 54 -10.04 0.19 -3.54
CA THR A 54 -10.79 1.36 -3.09
C THR A 54 -12.22 1.33 -3.61
N ALA A 55 -12.40 1.03 -4.90
CA ALA A 55 -13.72 0.90 -5.51
C ALA A 55 -14.52 -0.25 -4.89
N SER A 56 -13.91 -1.43 -4.70
CA SER A 56 -14.61 -2.60 -4.17
C SER A 56 -15.01 -2.41 -2.70
N ASN A 57 -14.07 -2.02 -1.85
CA ASN A 57 -14.24 -2.11 -0.40
C ASN A 57 -14.87 -0.86 0.21
N TYR A 58 -14.68 0.33 -0.40
CA TYR A 58 -15.17 1.58 0.17
C TYR A 58 -16.33 2.19 -0.61
N LEU A 59 -16.40 2.02 -1.94
CA LEU A 59 -17.50 2.59 -2.74
C LEU A 59 -18.66 1.62 -2.92
N VAL A 60 -18.40 0.38 -3.34
CA VAL A 60 -19.47 -0.56 -3.73
C VAL A 60 -19.97 -1.41 -2.57
N TYR A 61 -19.10 -1.76 -1.62
CA TYR A 61 -19.42 -2.63 -0.48
C TYR A 61 -20.68 -2.19 0.30
N TRP A 62 -20.84 -0.88 0.56
CA TRP A 62 -21.99 -0.35 1.29
C TRP A 62 -23.33 -0.56 0.59
N PHE A 63 -23.33 -0.61 -0.75
CA PHE A 63 -24.55 -0.80 -1.54
C PHE A 63 -24.85 -2.27 -1.81
N TYR A 64 -23.85 -3.14 -1.71
CA TYR A 64 -23.95 -4.57 -2.02
C TYR A 64 -23.41 -5.39 -0.85
N SER A 65 -24.21 -5.50 0.21
CA SER A 65 -23.83 -6.17 1.47
C SER A 65 -23.82 -7.71 1.39
N THR A 66 -24.38 -8.32 0.34
CA THR A 66 -24.64 -9.78 0.34
C THR A 66 -24.56 -10.47 -1.03
N TYR A 67 -24.48 -9.70 -2.12
CA TYR A 67 -24.44 -10.24 -3.49
C TYR A 67 -23.04 -10.17 -4.08
N THR A 68 -22.76 -11.06 -5.03
CA THR A 68 -21.54 -11.04 -5.84
C THR A 68 -21.34 -9.67 -6.48
N LEU A 69 -20.28 -8.97 -6.07
CA LEU A 69 -19.96 -7.63 -6.57
C LEU A 69 -19.80 -7.66 -8.10
N PRO A 70 -20.57 -6.85 -8.86
CA PRO A 70 -20.44 -6.85 -10.32
C PRO A 70 -19.04 -6.35 -10.72
N ARG A 71 -18.21 -7.26 -11.24
CA ARG A 71 -16.80 -7.00 -11.58
C ARG A 71 -16.63 -5.83 -12.56
N ILE A 72 -17.59 -5.66 -13.47
CA ILE A 72 -17.60 -4.56 -14.44
C ILE A 72 -17.74 -3.21 -13.73
N LEU A 73 -18.66 -3.09 -12.77
CA LEU A 73 -18.86 -1.87 -12.00
C LEU A 73 -17.60 -1.46 -11.24
N VAL A 74 -16.96 -2.42 -10.56
CA VAL A 74 -15.71 -2.17 -9.82
C VAL A 74 -14.61 -1.67 -10.75
N LYS A 75 -14.44 -2.30 -11.92
CA LYS A 75 -13.44 -1.90 -12.92
C LYS A 75 -13.72 -0.51 -13.50
N CYS A 76 -14.98 -0.20 -13.80
CA CYS A 76 -15.37 1.11 -14.31
C CYS A 76 -15.10 2.20 -13.26
N LEU A 77 -15.51 1.98 -12.01
CA LEU A 77 -15.27 2.90 -10.90
C LEU A 77 -13.76 3.08 -10.63
N SER A 78 -12.99 2.00 -10.61
CA SER A 78 -11.54 2.09 -10.41
C SER A 78 -10.85 2.87 -11.53
N SER A 79 -11.26 2.65 -12.78
CA SER A 79 -10.75 3.42 -13.92
C SER A 79 -11.12 4.89 -13.82
N PHE A 80 -12.37 5.20 -13.45
CA PHE A 80 -12.85 6.56 -13.27
C PHE A 80 -12.08 7.30 -12.17
N LEU A 81 -11.85 6.65 -11.02
CA LEU A 81 -11.03 7.19 -9.93
C LEU A 81 -9.61 7.52 -10.39
N LEU A 82 -8.96 6.63 -11.12
CA LEU A 82 -7.61 6.85 -11.66
C LEU A 82 -7.58 8.03 -12.61
N LEU A 83 -8.56 8.15 -13.50
CA LEU A 83 -8.68 9.27 -14.43
C LEU A 83 -8.86 10.60 -13.70
N ILE A 84 -9.71 10.65 -12.66
CA ILE A 84 -9.89 11.86 -11.84
C ILE A 84 -8.58 12.25 -11.16
N VAL A 85 -7.92 11.32 -10.47
CA VAL A 85 -6.66 11.61 -9.76
C VAL A 85 -5.58 12.05 -10.74
N GLY A 86 -5.47 11.37 -11.89
CA GLY A 86 -4.56 11.76 -12.96
C GLY A 86 -4.84 13.17 -13.48
N PHE A 87 -6.11 13.49 -13.72
CA PHE A 87 -6.53 14.81 -14.20
C PHE A 87 -6.24 15.93 -13.19
N ILE A 88 -6.50 15.71 -11.90
CA ILE A 88 -6.16 16.68 -10.84
C ILE A 88 -4.66 16.92 -10.80
N ASN A 89 -3.86 15.85 -10.94
CA ASN A 89 -2.41 15.95 -10.95
C ASN A 89 -1.87 16.71 -12.18
N LEU A 90 -2.53 16.58 -13.34
CA LEU A 90 -2.20 17.34 -14.55
C LEU A 90 -2.51 18.84 -14.42
N ILE A 91 -3.61 19.19 -13.77
CA ILE A 91 -4.00 20.61 -13.59
C ILE A 91 -3.14 21.29 -12.53
N SER A 92 -2.93 20.65 -11.38
CA SER A 92 -2.15 21.25 -10.31
C SER A 92 -1.56 20.22 -9.35
N ALA A 93 -0.24 20.12 -9.39
CA ALA A 93 0.51 19.39 -8.38
C ALA A 93 0.32 20.00 -6.97
N THR A 94 0.08 21.31 -6.87
CA THR A 94 -0.15 21.99 -5.58
C THR A 94 -1.50 21.58 -4.96
N SER A 95 -2.56 21.49 -5.76
CA SER A 95 -3.86 21.00 -5.29
C SER A 95 -3.77 19.54 -4.85
N THR A 96 -3.04 18.72 -5.60
CA THR A 96 -2.79 17.31 -5.25
C THR A 96 -2.09 17.18 -3.90
N LYS A 97 -1.04 17.98 -3.64
CA LYS A 97 -0.36 18.00 -2.33
C LYS A 97 -1.29 18.35 -1.18
N ARG A 98 -2.17 19.36 -1.34
CA ARG A 98 -3.14 19.76 -0.32
C ARG A 98 -4.15 18.64 -0.04
N LEU A 99 -4.66 17.99 -1.08
CA LEU A 99 -5.57 16.83 -0.94
C LEU A 99 -4.88 15.68 -0.19
N HIS A 100 -3.63 15.36 -0.52
CA HIS A 100 -2.85 14.35 0.20
C HIS A 100 -2.65 14.69 1.68
N GLN A 101 -2.42 15.96 2.02
CA GLN A 101 -2.30 16.40 3.41
C GLN A 101 -3.59 16.16 4.18
N VAL A 102 -4.74 16.55 3.62
CA VAL A 102 -6.06 16.31 4.23
C VAL A 102 -6.30 14.81 4.42
N TYR A 103 -6.05 14.00 3.39
CA TYR A 103 -6.18 12.55 3.46
C TYR A 103 -5.30 11.93 4.55
N ASN A 104 -4.07 12.45 4.73
CA ASN A 104 -3.16 11.98 5.76
C ASN A 104 -3.70 12.23 7.17
N TYR A 105 -4.30 13.41 7.42
CA TYR A 105 -4.93 13.69 8.72
C TYR A 105 -6.09 12.72 9.01
N PHE A 106 -6.96 12.47 8.01
CA PHE A 106 -8.04 11.48 8.16
C PHE A 106 -7.51 10.07 8.39
N LYS A 107 -6.46 9.66 7.67
CA LYS A 107 -5.80 8.36 7.84
C LYS A 107 -5.27 8.19 9.26
N ILE A 108 -4.58 9.18 9.80
CA ILE A 108 -4.05 9.11 11.17
C ILE A 108 -5.20 9.11 12.19
N GLY A 109 -6.21 9.97 12.02
CA GLY A 109 -7.36 10.04 12.92
C GLY A 109 -8.15 8.73 12.97
N SER A 110 -8.42 8.11 11.82
CA SER A 110 -9.09 6.80 11.76
C SER A 110 -8.28 5.68 12.43
N LEU A 111 -6.96 5.69 12.28
CA LEU A 111 -6.09 4.72 12.92
C LEU A 111 -6.11 4.84 14.45
N VAL A 112 -6.06 6.07 14.98
CA VAL A 112 -6.20 6.34 16.42
C VAL A 112 -7.56 5.85 16.91
N PHE A 113 -8.64 6.15 16.19
CA PHE A 113 -9.98 5.71 16.53
C PHE A 113 -10.09 4.17 16.62
N ILE A 114 -9.56 3.44 15.64
CA ILE A 114 -9.57 1.96 15.63
C ILE A 114 -8.78 1.40 16.81
N ILE A 115 -7.63 1.98 17.14
CA ILE A 115 -6.81 1.56 18.30
C ILE A 115 -7.60 1.73 19.60
N VAL A 116 -8.19 2.91 19.82
CA VAL A 116 -8.97 3.19 21.05
C VAL A 116 -10.18 2.27 21.16
N ALA A 117 -10.91 2.04 20.06
CA ALA A 117 -12.03 1.11 20.03
C ALA A 117 -11.60 -0.35 20.33
N GLY A 118 -10.41 -0.75 19.86
CA GLY A 118 -9.80 -2.04 20.16
C GLY A 118 -9.49 -2.19 21.66
N ILE A 119 -8.82 -1.20 22.26
CA ILE A 119 -8.50 -1.18 23.70
C ILE A 119 -9.78 -1.23 24.54
N TYR A 120 -10.79 -0.46 24.17
CA TYR A 120 -12.09 -0.48 24.85
C TYR A 120 -12.75 -1.86 24.80
N ARG A 121 -12.70 -2.56 23.67
CA ARG A 121 -13.22 -3.94 23.57
C ARG A 121 -12.43 -4.93 24.42
N MET A 122 -11.11 -4.77 24.53
CA MET A 122 -10.28 -5.60 25.41
C MET A 122 -10.63 -5.37 26.89
N TYR A 123 -10.86 -4.12 27.29
CA TYR A 123 -11.29 -3.77 28.65
C TYR A 123 -12.62 -4.43 29.04
N LEU A 124 -13.55 -4.58 28.08
CA LEU A 124 -14.81 -5.31 28.27
C LEU A 124 -14.66 -6.85 28.33
N GLY A 125 -13.43 -7.37 28.38
CA GLY A 125 -13.15 -8.80 28.48
C GLY A 125 -13.39 -9.60 27.19
N ARG A 126 -13.62 -8.93 26.05
CA ARG A 126 -13.85 -9.59 24.75
C ARG A 126 -12.53 -10.01 24.09
N ILE A 127 -11.77 -10.86 24.76
CA ILE A 127 -10.45 -11.36 24.32
C ILE A 127 -10.51 -12.74 23.63
N GLY A 128 -11.71 -13.20 23.27
CA GLY A 128 -11.95 -14.50 22.63
C GLY A 128 -11.09 -14.77 21.38
N ASN A 129 -10.77 -13.73 20.62
CA ASN A 129 -9.98 -13.83 19.38
C ASN A 129 -8.48 -14.11 19.62
N PHE A 130 -8.01 -14.09 20.87
CA PHE A 130 -6.62 -14.38 21.21
C PHE A 130 -6.37 -15.82 21.65
N PHE A 131 -7.42 -16.64 21.80
CA PHE A 131 -7.27 -18.05 22.10
C PHE A 131 -6.88 -18.80 20.81
N GLU A 132 -5.83 -19.61 20.90
CA GLU A 132 -5.33 -20.48 19.83
C GLU A 132 -5.03 -19.76 18.48
N PRO A 133 -4.23 -18.68 18.49
CA PRO A 133 -4.04 -17.81 17.30
C PRO A 133 -3.33 -18.48 16.12
N PHE A 134 -2.71 -19.65 16.35
CA PHE A 134 -1.96 -20.41 15.34
C PHE A 134 -2.63 -21.73 14.96
N GLU A 135 -3.85 -22.00 15.44
CA GLU A 135 -4.56 -23.22 15.07
C GLU A 135 -4.82 -23.27 13.55
N GLY A 136 -4.54 -24.41 12.93
CA GLY A 136 -4.68 -24.58 11.47
C GLY A 136 -3.65 -23.81 10.63
N SER A 137 -2.59 -23.27 11.26
CA SER A 137 -1.46 -22.67 10.55
C SER A 137 -0.58 -23.76 9.91
N THR A 138 -0.09 -23.47 8.72
CA THR A 138 0.86 -24.32 7.97
C THR A 138 1.98 -23.43 7.47
N TYR A 139 3.15 -24.00 7.18
CA TYR A 139 4.28 -23.24 6.66
C TYR A 139 3.90 -22.37 5.44
N GLY A 140 3.09 -22.90 4.51
CA GLY A 140 2.60 -22.15 3.36
C GLY A 140 1.70 -20.97 3.73
N LYS A 141 0.77 -21.13 4.69
CA LYS A 141 -0.08 -20.03 5.17
C LYS A 141 0.73 -18.93 5.87
N ILE A 142 1.75 -19.32 6.64
CA ILE A 142 2.63 -18.38 7.33
C ILE A 142 3.44 -17.57 6.31
N THR A 143 4.03 -18.21 5.31
CA THR A 143 4.76 -17.52 4.23
C THR A 143 3.86 -16.57 3.45
N GLY A 144 2.63 -16.98 3.12
CA GLY A 144 1.65 -16.11 2.47
C GLY A 144 1.27 -14.90 3.34
N ALA A 145 1.05 -15.11 4.64
CA ALA A 145 0.76 -14.04 5.58
C ALA A 145 1.92 -13.06 5.73
N LEU A 146 3.18 -13.54 5.71
CA LEU A 146 4.36 -12.66 5.71
C LEU A 146 4.44 -11.81 4.44
N TYR A 147 4.14 -12.38 3.27
CA TYR A 147 4.14 -11.62 2.01
C TYR A 147 3.11 -10.48 2.04
N VAL A 148 1.88 -10.77 2.48
CA VAL A 148 0.83 -9.76 2.64
C VAL A 148 1.16 -8.78 3.77
N GLY A 149 1.75 -9.26 4.85
CA GLY A 149 2.13 -8.47 6.01
C GLY A 149 3.26 -7.49 5.73
N LEU A 150 4.16 -7.79 4.80
CA LEU A 150 5.23 -6.88 4.36
C LEU A 150 4.71 -5.74 3.47
N PHE A 151 3.58 -5.92 2.79
CA PHE A 151 3.03 -4.92 1.87
C PHE A 151 2.72 -3.57 2.56
N PRO A 152 2.05 -3.52 3.73
CA PRO A 152 1.87 -2.28 4.50
C PRO A 152 3.16 -1.57 4.91
N TYR A 153 4.27 -2.30 5.04
CA TYR A 153 5.57 -1.74 5.42
C TYR A 153 6.36 -1.22 4.22
N THR A 154 5.90 -1.37 2.99
CA THR A 154 6.60 -0.84 1.81
C THR A 154 6.84 0.69 1.91
N GLY A 155 7.97 1.16 1.37
CA GLY A 155 8.34 2.59 1.39
C GLY A 155 9.26 3.03 2.53
N TRP A 156 9.90 2.08 3.22
CA TRP A 156 11.02 2.32 4.13
C TRP A 156 12.34 2.60 3.39
#